data_AF-A0AAN6JKI5-F1
#
_entry.id   AF-A0AAN6JKI5-F1
#
_cell.length_a   1.000
_cell.length_b   1.000
_cell.length_c   1.000
_cell.angle_alpha   90.00
_cell.angle_beta   90.00
_cell.angle_gamma   90.00
#
_symmetry.space_group_name_H-M   'P 1'
#
loop_
_entity.id
_entity.type
_entity.pdbx_description
1 polymer ?
#
loop_
_entity_poly.entity_id
_entity_poly.type
_entity_poly.pdbx_seq_one_letter_code
_entity_poly.pdbx_strand_id
1 'polypeptide(L)'
;MSYDVPSHGFVPQALPIEYFREHLPDSDLDGLRLFFRAYFHRPTSIAYLVQTIICTVFLSIILVAGSIVISYRLSTKTLWLFRVQDVRGTALVIPNSTSTFVFLEAAFGSVYLADVWHNLAINKWGADPALAGYWTGAVWILLFTGAWCGAWGTFFACPGILHRPTSARGFDARSLVPGPKMCNFIGLIVPVLYSAAGITICITTGSTYRRAVRRWRVWDARAEFASQSQQGLSDALKDEAAEVWKTVTDAWWLTSVNWLILVLFNWTFLVFYVLCGGFLIYTIYSQLQSMPPSAKSEGKSSAAPPNGADDDVVAELPRWNDSSKKHNNEVALRAADIEMTRAQASVFFPPLANRENRKSASMNSKCRTRMLSSALTNISLIYIAISLGCLGK
;
A
#
# COMPACT_ATOMS: atom_id res chain seq x y z
N MET A 1 -25.09 -11.99 -36.20
CA MET A 1 -23.68 -12.20 -36.58
C MET A 1 -22.85 -12.05 -35.33
N SER A 2 -22.38 -13.17 -34.78
CA SER A 2 -21.36 -13.15 -33.73
C SER A 2 -20.05 -12.85 -34.43
N TYR A 3 -19.58 -11.61 -34.36
CA TYR A 3 -18.19 -11.33 -34.73
C TYR A 3 -17.37 -12.00 -33.64
N ASP A 4 -16.62 -13.06 -33.99
CA ASP A 4 -15.52 -13.51 -33.16
C ASP A 4 -14.60 -12.30 -33.00
N VAL A 5 -14.74 -11.63 -31.86
CA VAL A 5 -13.90 -10.49 -31.52
C VAL A 5 -12.50 -11.09 -31.43
N PRO A 6 -11.56 -10.67 -32.31
CA PRO A 6 -10.21 -11.21 -32.26
C PRO A 6 -9.71 -11.00 -30.84
N SER A 7 -9.38 -12.12 -30.19
CA SER A 7 -8.92 -12.10 -28.82
C SER A 7 -7.77 -11.11 -28.75
N HIS A 8 -7.80 -10.21 -27.75
CA HIS A 8 -6.71 -9.28 -27.46
C HIS A 8 -5.51 -10.04 -26.92
N GLY A 9 -5.04 -11.01 -27.70
CA GLY A 9 -3.97 -11.93 -27.39
C GLY A 9 -2.72 -11.14 -27.11
N PHE A 10 -2.11 -11.50 -25.99
CA PHE A 10 -0.83 -10.96 -25.58
C PHE A 10 0.21 -11.34 -26.63
N VAL A 11 0.64 -10.39 -27.45
CA VAL A 11 1.63 -10.65 -28.50
C VAL A 11 3.03 -10.61 -27.85
N PRO A 12 3.82 -11.70 -27.91
CA PRO A 12 5.19 -11.69 -27.42
C PRO A 12 6.06 -10.68 -28.18
N GLN A 13 7.15 -10.25 -27.53
CA GLN A 13 7.89 -9.03 -27.85
C GLN A 13 8.42 -8.92 -29.31
N ALA A 14 8.44 -7.68 -29.82
CA ALA A 14 9.19 -7.19 -30.98
C ALA A 14 9.03 -8.02 -32.27
N LEU A 15 7.79 -8.37 -32.60
CA LEU A 15 7.54 -9.05 -33.86
C LEU A 15 7.88 -8.14 -35.07
N PRO A 16 8.43 -8.74 -36.14
CA PRO A 16 8.70 -8.04 -37.39
C PRO A 16 7.41 -7.45 -37.96
N ILE A 17 7.50 -6.38 -38.76
CA ILE A 17 6.29 -5.75 -39.33
C ILE A 17 5.55 -6.72 -40.26
N GLU A 18 6.30 -7.63 -40.87
CA GLU A 18 5.86 -8.74 -41.70
C GLU A 18 4.89 -9.64 -40.94
N TYR A 19 5.14 -9.93 -39.66
CA TYR A 19 4.21 -10.72 -38.83
C TYR A 19 2.85 -10.02 -38.72
N PHE A 20 2.85 -8.71 -38.42
CA PHE A 20 1.61 -7.95 -38.33
C PHE A 20 0.91 -7.89 -39.69
N ARG A 21 1.65 -7.73 -40.78
CA ARG A 21 1.09 -7.74 -42.14
C ARG A 21 0.41 -9.07 -42.49
N GLU A 22 1.04 -10.19 -42.14
CA GLU A 22 0.52 -11.55 -42.40
C GLU A 22 -0.68 -11.92 -41.52
N HIS A 23 -0.79 -11.35 -40.33
CA HIS A 23 -1.85 -11.65 -39.37
C HIS A 23 -2.96 -10.58 -39.33
N LEU A 24 -2.90 -9.59 -40.22
CA LEU A 24 -3.99 -8.64 -40.38
C LEU A 24 -5.24 -9.41 -40.83
N PRO A 25 -6.43 -9.10 -40.30
CA PRO A 25 -7.63 -9.79 -40.74
C PRO A 25 -7.84 -9.55 -42.25
N ASP A 26 -8.00 -10.63 -43.01
CA ASP A 26 -8.36 -10.66 -44.44
C ASP A 26 -9.79 -10.15 -44.63
N SER A 27 -10.01 -8.89 -44.29
CA SER A 27 -11.28 -8.22 -44.27
C SER A 27 -11.22 -7.00 -45.18
N ASP A 28 -12.37 -6.62 -45.73
CA ASP A 28 -12.51 -5.38 -46.47
C ASP A 28 -12.06 -4.19 -45.62
N LEU A 29 -11.77 -3.07 -46.29
CA LEU A 29 -11.25 -1.85 -45.65
C LEU A 29 -12.12 -1.39 -44.48
N ASP A 30 -13.45 -1.53 -44.56
CA ASP A 30 -14.37 -1.20 -43.47
C ASP A 30 -14.27 -2.17 -42.28
N GLY A 31 -14.02 -3.46 -42.53
CA GLY A 31 -13.74 -4.45 -41.48
C GLY A 31 -12.44 -4.14 -40.74
N LEU A 32 -11.42 -3.72 -41.48
CA LEU A 32 -10.13 -3.31 -40.91
C LEU A 32 -10.26 -2.04 -40.07
N ARG A 33 -11.06 -1.06 -40.52
CA ARG A 33 -11.37 0.15 -39.74
C ARG A 33 -12.11 -0.20 -38.44
N LEU A 34 -13.08 -1.11 -38.49
CA LEU A 34 -13.80 -1.58 -37.31
C LEU A 34 -12.86 -2.29 -36.32
N PHE A 35 -11.94 -3.11 -36.83
CA PHE A 35 -10.92 -3.79 -36.03
C PHE A 35 -10.05 -2.80 -35.25
N PHE A 36 -9.47 -1.80 -35.91
CA PHE A 36 -8.67 -0.79 -35.22
C PHE A 36 -9.50 0.06 -34.26
N ARG A 37 -10.73 0.42 -34.65
CA ARG A 37 -11.63 1.15 -33.77
C ARG A 37 -11.89 0.38 -32.47
N ALA A 38 -12.07 -0.94 -32.54
CA ALA A 38 -12.26 -1.79 -31.36
C ALA A 38 -11.02 -1.83 -30.43
N TYR A 39 -9.81 -1.65 -30.97
CA TYR A 39 -8.58 -1.56 -30.17
C TYR A 39 -8.48 -0.27 -29.35
N PHE A 40 -8.92 0.86 -29.92
CA PHE A 40 -8.87 2.16 -29.25
C PHE A 40 -10.15 2.50 -28.45
N HIS A 41 -11.30 2.00 -28.90
CA HIS A 41 -12.61 2.15 -28.28
C HIS A 41 -13.12 0.76 -27.92
N ARG A 42 -12.86 0.33 -26.69
CA ARG A 42 -13.28 -1.00 -26.24
C ARG A 42 -14.80 -0.99 -26.04
N PRO A 43 -15.57 -1.77 -26.81
CA PRO A 43 -17.01 -1.81 -26.61
C PRO A 43 -17.31 -2.43 -25.24
N THR A 44 -17.72 -1.59 -24.29
CA THR A 44 -18.11 -2.05 -22.95
C THR A 44 -19.58 -2.47 -22.94
N SER A 45 -19.88 -3.61 -22.33
CA SER A 45 -21.26 -4.06 -22.10
C SER A 45 -22.04 -3.05 -21.24
N ILE A 46 -23.36 -2.99 -21.41
CA ILE A 46 -24.23 -2.12 -20.61
C ILE A 46 -24.13 -2.48 -19.12
N ALA A 47 -24.04 -3.78 -18.80
CA ALA A 47 -23.85 -4.25 -17.44
C ALA A 47 -22.55 -3.71 -16.81
N TYR A 48 -21.43 -3.77 -17.55
CA TYR A 48 -20.16 -3.20 -17.08
C TYR A 48 -20.24 -1.70 -16.84
N LEU A 49 -20.95 -0.96 -17.71
CA LEU A 49 -21.16 0.47 -17.54
C LEU A 49 -21.97 0.78 -16.27
N VAL A 50 -23.09 0.09 -16.05
CA VAL A 50 -23.92 0.28 -14.85
C VAL A 50 -23.12 -0.04 -13.60
N GLN A 51 -22.38 -1.16 -13.59
CA GLN A 51 -21.52 -1.54 -12.47
C GLN A 51 -20.44 -0.48 -12.21
N THR A 52 -19.79 0.02 -13.26
CA THR A 52 -18.76 1.05 -13.15
C THR A 52 -19.32 2.34 -12.55
N ILE A 53 -20.49 2.80 -13.02
CA ILE A 53 -21.16 3.99 -12.48
C ILE A 53 -21.48 3.80 -10.99
N ILE A 54 -22.08 2.66 -10.61
CA ILE A 54 -22.38 2.36 -9.21
C ILE A 54 -21.09 2.40 -8.37
N CYS A 55 -20.03 1.73 -8.80
CA CYS A 55 -18.73 1.74 -8.12
C CYS A 55 -18.17 3.16 -7.98
N THR A 56 -18.23 4.00 -9.02
CA THR A 56 -17.75 5.38 -8.96
C THR A 56 -18.55 6.26 -8.01
N VAL A 57 -19.88 6.07 -7.90
CA VAL A 57 -20.73 6.80 -6.94
C VAL A 57 -20.35 6.41 -5.51
N PHE A 58 -20.22 5.11 -5.22
CA PHE A 58 -19.78 4.64 -3.91
C PHE A 58 -18.38 5.16 -3.55
N LEU A 59 -17.43 5.09 -4.48
CA LEU A 59 -16.09 5.62 -4.28
C LEU A 59 -16.10 7.13 -4.03
N SER A 60 -16.94 7.88 -4.74
CA SER A 60 -17.10 9.33 -4.55
C SER A 60 -17.63 9.67 -3.16
N ILE A 61 -18.62 8.92 -2.65
CA ILE A 61 -19.15 9.08 -1.29
C ILE A 61 -18.03 8.85 -0.25
N ILE A 62 -17.23 7.80 -0.43
CA ILE A 62 -16.10 7.49 0.44
C ILE A 62 -15.05 8.62 0.41
N LEU A 63 -14.72 9.14 -0.78
CA LEU A 63 -13.78 10.26 -0.94
C LEU A 63 -14.29 11.55 -0.29
N VAL A 64 -15.58 11.85 -0.38
CA VAL A 64 -16.20 13.00 0.30
C VAL A 64 -16.14 12.82 1.81
N ALA A 65 -16.52 11.66 2.33
CA ALA A 65 -16.43 11.37 3.77
C ALA A 65 -14.98 11.45 4.27
N GLY A 66 -14.03 10.88 3.52
CA GLY A 66 -12.60 10.94 3.82
C GLY A 66 -12.06 12.37 3.81
N SER A 67 -12.43 13.18 2.82
CA SER A 67 -11.98 14.58 2.73
C SER A 67 -12.54 15.45 3.85
N ILE A 68 -13.76 15.20 4.33
CA ILE A 68 -14.33 15.86 5.53
C ILE A 68 -13.49 15.52 6.76
N VAL A 69 -13.14 14.23 6.96
CA VAL A 69 -12.31 13.81 8.10
C VAL A 69 -10.91 14.43 8.04
N ILE A 70 -10.29 14.45 6.85
CA ILE A 70 -8.98 15.09 6.62
C ILE A 70 -9.07 16.59 6.92
N SER A 71 -10.10 17.27 6.43
CA SER A 71 -10.31 18.71 6.62
C SER A 71 -10.54 19.06 8.10
N TYR A 72 -11.31 18.24 8.82
CA TYR A 72 -11.51 18.38 10.26
C TYR A 72 -10.19 18.21 11.04
N ARG A 73 -9.39 17.19 10.68
CA ARG A 73 -8.06 16.97 11.28
C ARG A 73 -7.07 18.10 10.96
N LEU A 74 -7.14 18.65 9.76
CA LEU A 74 -6.32 19.80 9.36
C LEU A 74 -6.71 21.06 10.15
N SER A 75 -8.01 21.31 10.30
CA SER A 75 -8.55 22.44 11.07
C SER A 75 -8.17 22.38 12.55
N THR A 76 -8.15 21.17 13.13
CA THR A 76 -7.71 20.93 14.51
C THR A 76 -6.18 20.86 14.66
N LYS A 77 -5.41 21.01 13.57
CA LYS A 77 -3.95 20.86 13.53
C LYS A 77 -3.46 19.51 14.09
N THR A 78 -4.29 18.47 13.97
CA THR A 78 -3.98 17.10 14.41
C THR A 78 -3.51 16.20 13.27
N LEU A 79 -3.34 16.75 12.07
CA LEU A 79 -2.86 16.03 10.91
C LEU A 79 -1.33 16.12 10.83
N TRP A 80 -0.66 15.07 11.29
CA TRP A 80 0.79 14.87 11.11
C TRP A 80 1.02 13.64 10.25
N LEU A 81 1.69 13.81 9.10
CA LEU A 81 2.04 12.73 8.18
C LEU A 81 3.32 12.03 8.61
N PHE A 82 4.31 12.78 9.07
CA PHE A 82 5.58 12.25 9.52
C PHE A 82 5.86 12.70 10.96
N ARG A 83 6.38 11.77 11.76
CA ARG A 83 6.89 12.02 13.10
C ARG A 83 8.39 11.78 13.07
N VAL A 84 9.17 12.76 13.50
CA VAL A 84 10.62 12.60 13.70
C VAL A 84 10.84 12.19 15.16
N GLN A 85 11.57 11.10 15.37
CA GLN A 85 11.89 10.60 16.71
C GLN A 85 13.39 10.36 16.82
N ASP A 86 14.02 10.93 17.84
CA ASP A 86 15.43 10.69 18.11
C ASP A 86 15.63 9.33 18.79
N VAL A 87 16.34 8.45 18.10
CA VAL A 87 16.67 7.11 18.58
C VAL A 87 18.18 6.93 18.47
N ARG A 88 18.83 6.78 19.63
CA ARG A 88 20.28 6.52 19.75
C ARG A 88 21.16 7.57 19.05
N GLY A 89 20.79 8.84 19.17
CA GLY A 89 21.53 9.95 18.55
C GLY A 89 21.32 10.08 17.04
N THR A 90 20.36 9.37 16.45
CA THR A 90 19.94 9.52 15.05
C THR A 90 18.45 9.82 14.97
N ALA A 91 18.09 10.81 14.14
CA ALA A 91 16.70 11.13 13.86
C ALA A 91 16.08 10.06 12.94
N LEU A 92 15.01 9.43 13.41
CA LEU A 92 14.22 8.46 12.65
C LEU A 92 12.92 9.10 12.18
N VAL A 93 12.60 9.00 10.89
CA VAL A 93 11.36 9.54 10.32
C VAL A 93 10.35 8.41 10.23
N ILE A 94 9.30 8.50 11.05
CA ILE A 94 8.23 7.51 11.12
C ILE A 94 6.97 8.13 10.51
N PRO A 95 6.43 7.59 9.40
CA PRO A 95 5.14 8.02 8.90
C PRO A 95 4.05 7.61 9.89
N ASN A 96 3.10 8.50 10.13
CA ASN A 96 1.85 8.15 10.78
C ASN A 96 1.09 7.22 9.83
N SER A 97 1.02 5.94 10.19
CA SER A 97 0.48 4.90 9.31
C SER A 97 -0.92 5.25 8.84
N THR A 98 -1.83 5.62 9.75
CA THR A 98 -3.22 5.91 9.43
C THR A 98 -3.35 7.18 8.60
N SER A 99 -2.74 8.29 9.02
CA SER A 99 -2.91 9.57 8.32
C SER A 99 -2.26 9.56 6.93
N THR A 100 -1.08 8.96 6.79
CA THR A 100 -0.38 8.88 5.50
C THR A 100 -1.08 7.93 4.55
N PHE A 101 -1.53 6.77 5.05
CA PHE A 101 -2.29 5.81 4.25
C PHE A 101 -3.59 6.44 3.73
N VAL A 102 -4.42 7.03 4.60
CA VAL A 102 -5.70 7.66 4.21
C VAL A 102 -5.48 8.80 3.21
N PHE A 103 -4.44 9.62 3.38
CA PHE A 103 -4.14 10.70 2.45
C PHE A 103 -3.76 10.18 1.05
N LEU A 104 -2.87 9.18 1.00
CA LEU A 104 -2.44 8.58 -0.27
C LEU A 104 -3.56 7.76 -0.92
N GLU A 105 -4.40 7.09 -0.13
CA GLU A 105 -5.57 6.36 -0.61
C GLU A 105 -6.65 7.31 -1.16
N ALA A 106 -6.84 8.47 -0.54
CA ALA A 106 -7.73 9.50 -1.09
C ALA A 106 -7.20 10.07 -2.42
N ALA A 107 -5.89 10.29 -2.52
CA ALA A 107 -5.25 10.69 -3.78
C ALA A 107 -5.38 9.61 -4.85
N PHE A 108 -5.12 8.35 -4.49
CA PHE A 108 -5.35 7.17 -5.33
C PHE A 108 -6.78 7.11 -5.84
N GLY A 109 -7.78 7.18 -4.94
CA GLY A 109 -9.18 7.09 -5.31
C GLY A 109 -9.61 8.23 -6.24
N SER A 110 -9.08 9.44 -6.04
CA SER A 110 -9.35 10.59 -6.92
C SER A 110 -8.78 10.38 -8.32
N VAL A 111 -7.52 9.91 -8.41
CA VAL A 111 -6.85 9.60 -9.68
C VAL A 111 -7.50 8.41 -10.39
N TYR A 112 -7.90 7.38 -9.65
CA TYR A 112 -8.61 6.22 -10.19
C TYR A 112 -9.99 6.60 -10.73
N LEU A 113 -10.72 7.45 -10.00
CA LEU A 113 -12.01 7.96 -10.44
C LEU A 113 -11.86 8.74 -11.77
N ALA A 114 -10.84 9.60 -11.87
CA ALA A 114 -10.54 10.33 -13.10
C ALA A 114 -10.21 9.38 -14.26
N ASP A 115 -9.40 8.35 -14.04
CA ASP A 115 -9.07 7.33 -15.04
C ASP A 115 -10.32 6.57 -15.51
N VAL A 116 -11.17 6.11 -14.60
CA VAL A 116 -12.41 5.39 -14.93
C VAL A 116 -13.35 6.26 -15.77
N TRP A 117 -13.55 7.52 -15.38
CA TRP A 117 -14.38 8.45 -16.15
C TRP A 117 -13.78 8.79 -17.51
N HIS A 118 -12.45 8.89 -17.60
CA HIS A 118 -11.76 9.10 -18.88
C HIS A 118 -11.97 7.90 -19.82
N ASN A 119 -11.81 6.67 -19.33
CA ASN A 119 -12.09 5.45 -20.10
C ASN A 119 -13.56 5.37 -20.53
N LEU A 120 -14.48 5.73 -19.64
CA LEU A 120 -15.91 5.79 -19.97
C LEU A 120 -16.17 6.82 -21.08
N ALA A 121 -15.49 7.98 -21.03
CA ALA A 121 -15.63 9.02 -22.02
C ALA A 121 -15.10 8.64 -23.40
N ILE A 122 -13.98 7.91 -23.44
CA ILE A 122 -13.48 7.32 -24.69
C ILE A 122 -14.54 6.36 -25.24
N ASN A 123 -15.01 5.40 -24.44
CA ASN A 123 -15.86 4.32 -24.92
C ASN A 123 -17.29 4.76 -25.30
N LYS A 124 -17.87 5.75 -24.60
CA LYS A 124 -19.28 6.17 -24.81
C LYS A 124 -19.44 7.47 -25.57
N TRP A 125 -18.54 8.43 -25.36
CA TRP A 125 -18.62 9.75 -25.98
C TRP A 125 -17.56 9.96 -27.07
N GLY A 126 -16.73 8.96 -27.38
CA GLY A 126 -15.70 9.06 -28.41
C GLY A 126 -14.62 10.09 -28.07
N ALA A 127 -14.36 10.30 -26.78
CA ALA A 127 -13.29 11.19 -26.34
C ALA A 127 -11.92 10.72 -26.81
N ASP A 128 -10.94 11.63 -26.86
CA ASP A 128 -9.59 11.33 -27.33
C ASP A 128 -8.90 10.27 -26.44
N PRO A 129 -8.54 9.08 -26.97
CA PRO A 129 -7.85 8.05 -26.21
C PRO A 129 -6.37 8.38 -25.92
N ALA A 130 -5.81 9.47 -26.45
CA ALA A 130 -4.39 9.79 -26.33
C ALA A 130 -3.81 9.78 -24.89
N LEU A 131 -4.64 10.02 -23.87
CA LEU A 131 -4.21 10.04 -22.47
C LEU A 131 -4.33 8.69 -21.76
N ALA A 132 -5.07 7.71 -22.31
CA ALA A 132 -5.34 6.42 -21.65
C ALA A 132 -4.06 5.66 -21.27
N GLY A 133 -3.02 5.75 -22.11
CA GLY A 133 -1.72 5.12 -21.86
C GLY A 133 -0.99 5.66 -20.61
N TYR A 134 -1.21 6.93 -20.23
CA TYR A 134 -0.58 7.51 -19.03
C TYR A 134 -1.27 7.05 -17.75
N TRP A 135 -2.60 6.92 -17.78
CA TRP A 135 -3.39 6.57 -16.60
C TRP A 135 -3.19 5.13 -16.15
N THR A 136 -2.99 4.21 -17.10
CA THR A 136 -2.93 2.76 -16.84
C THR A 136 -1.95 2.36 -15.72
N GLY A 137 -0.82 3.07 -15.59
CA GLY A 137 0.16 2.82 -14.52
C GLY A 137 0.15 3.84 -13.38
N ALA A 138 -0.24 5.09 -13.64
CA ALA A 138 -0.12 6.19 -12.68
C ALA A 138 -0.93 5.95 -11.40
N VAL A 139 -2.12 5.34 -11.51
CA VAL A 139 -2.98 5.07 -10.36
C VAL A 139 -2.28 4.14 -9.35
N TRP A 140 -1.61 3.10 -9.84
CA TRP A 140 -0.98 2.08 -8.99
C TRP A 140 0.20 2.60 -8.19
N ILE A 141 0.86 3.66 -8.67
CA ILE A 141 1.98 4.31 -7.98
C ILE A 141 1.54 4.87 -6.62
N LEU A 142 0.39 5.54 -6.60
CA LEU A 142 -0.18 6.09 -5.38
C LEU A 142 -0.62 4.99 -4.41
N LEU A 143 -1.23 3.91 -4.95
CA LEU A 143 -1.67 2.78 -4.13
C LEU A 143 -0.50 2.09 -3.42
N PHE A 144 0.55 1.76 -4.17
CA PHE A 144 1.74 1.11 -3.60
C PHE A 144 2.41 2.00 -2.55
N THR A 145 2.59 3.28 -2.86
CA THR A 145 3.23 4.23 -1.93
C THR A 145 2.41 4.37 -0.66
N GLY A 146 1.08 4.43 -0.77
CA GLY A 146 0.15 4.42 0.36
C GLY A 146 0.32 3.19 1.24
N ALA A 147 0.25 2.00 0.63
CA ALA A 147 0.41 0.72 1.33
C ALA A 147 1.79 0.59 2.01
N TRP A 148 2.86 0.99 1.32
CA TRP A 148 4.22 0.98 1.85
C TRP A 148 4.35 1.89 3.08
N CYS A 149 3.92 3.15 2.98
CA CYS A 149 3.97 4.08 4.11
C CYS A 149 3.10 3.61 5.29
N GLY A 150 1.94 3.01 5.02
CA GLY A 150 1.06 2.44 6.05
C GLY A 150 1.71 1.25 6.79
N ALA A 151 2.29 0.31 6.06
CA ALA A 151 3.01 -0.83 6.63
C ALA A 151 4.24 -0.38 7.42
N TRP A 152 5.03 0.53 6.85
CA TRP A 152 6.21 1.08 7.50
C TRP A 152 5.87 1.80 8.80
N GLY A 153 4.86 2.67 8.78
CA GLY A 153 4.38 3.34 9.99
C GLY A 153 3.88 2.37 11.06
N THR A 154 3.23 1.27 10.64
CA THR A 154 2.74 0.23 11.56
C THR A 154 3.90 -0.52 12.21
N PHE A 155 4.96 -0.84 11.46
CA PHE A 155 6.16 -1.51 11.97
C PHE A 155 6.88 -0.68 13.05
N PHE A 156 6.95 0.64 12.88
CA PHE A 156 7.58 1.53 13.87
C PHE A 156 6.66 1.94 15.03
N ALA A 157 5.35 1.73 14.90
CA ALA A 157 4.41 1.89 16.02
C ALA A 157 4.53 0.75 17.04
N CYS A 158 5.31 -0.29 16.76
CA CYS A 158 5.46 -1.46 17.61
C CYS A 158 6.31 -1.14 18.86
N PRO A 159 5.77 -1.33 20.08
CA PRO A 159 6.46 -0.97 21.32
C PRO A 159 7.72 -1.81 21.51
N GLY A 160 8.85 -1.13 21.75
CA GLY A 160 10.14 -1.75 22.05
C GLY A 160 11.02 -2.08 20.84
N ILE A 161 10.59 -1.84 19.60
CA ILE A 161 11.44 -2.09 18.41
C ILE A 161 12.65 -1.14 18.37
N LEU A 162 12.48 0.10 18.85
CA LEU A 162 13.50 1.15 18.85
C LEU A 162 14.44 1.11 20.07
N HIS A 163 14.09 0.34 21.11
CA HIS A 163 14.80 0.34 22.40
C HIS A 163 15.50 -0.98 22.72
N ARG A 164 15.40 -2.00 21.85
CA ARG A 164 16.06 -3.29 22.04
C ARG A 164 17.57 -3.24 21.79
N PRO A 165 18.44 -3.50 22.78
CA PRO A 165 19.89 -3.38 22.62
C PRO A 165 20.37 -4.25 21.46
N THR A 166 21.14 -3.66 20.54
CA THR A 166 21.74 -4.33 19.36
C THR A 166 22.85 -5.32 19.74
N SER A 167 23.25 -5.35 21.01
CA SER A 167 24.22 -6.29 21.55
C SER A 167 23.52 -7.57 22.05
N ALA A 168 22.94 -8.35 21.14
CA ALA A 168 22.58 -9.73 21.44
C ALA A 168 23.75 -10.63 21.00
N ARG A 169 24.39 -11.32 21.96
CA ARG A 169 25.51 -12.23 21.74
C ARG A 169 24.94 -13.57 21.25
N GLY A 170 24.93 -13.81 19.93
CA GLY A 170 24.46 -15.08 19.32
C GLY A 170 23.68 -14.91 17.99
N PHE A 171 23.19 -16.02 17.42
CA PHE A 171 22.33 -16.07 16.22
C PHE A 171 20.90 -15.64 16.57
N ASP A 172 20.76 -14.42 17.08
CA ASP A 172 19.50 -13.87 17.53
C ASP A 172 18.85 -13.11 16.35
N ALA A 173 17.58 -13.38 16.06
CA ALA A 173 16.80 -12.70 15.00
C ALA A 173 16.77 -11.16 15.19
N ARG A 174 17.24 -10.69 16.34
CA ARG A 174 17.46 -9.30 16.74
C ARG A 174 18.62 -8.61 15.99
N SER A 175 19.56 -9.37 15.42
CA SER A 175 20.66 -8.83 14.59
C SER A 175 20.23 -8.52 13.14
N LEU A 176 19.08 -9.05 12.71
CA LEU A 176 18.55 -8.85 11.35
C LEU A 176 17.83 -7.51 11.17
N VAL A 177 17.50 -6.79 12.26
CA VAL A 177 16.88 -5.47 12.16
C VAL A 177 17.96 -4.46 11.76
N PRO A 178 17.89 -3.88 10.54
CA PRO A 178 18.90 -2.92 10.09
C PRO A 178 18.95 -1.73 11.04
N GLY A 179 20.13 -1.10 11.19
CA GLY A 179 20.25 0.08 12.03
C GLY A 179 19.26 1.20 11.61
N PRO A 180 18.95 2.17 12.49
CA PRO A 180 17.95 3.23 12.24
C PRO A 180 18.17 3.99 10.91
N LYS A 181 19.43 4.17 10.52
CA LYS A 181 19.82 4.78 9.23
C LYS A 181 19.40 3.93 8.02
N MET A 182 19.62 2.62 8.07
CA MET A 182 19.20 1.69 7.01
C MET A 182 17.68 1.58 6.96
N CYS A 183 17.01 1.60 8.12
CA CYS A 183 15.56 1.67 8.16
C CYS A 183 15.05 2.93 7.43
N ASN A 184 15.52 4.13 7.79
CA ASN A 184 15.14 5.36 7.08
C ASN A 184 15.43 5.27 5.57
N PHE A 185 16.59 4.72 5.20
CA PHE A 185 16.99 4.55 3.81
C PHE A 185 15.98 3.67 3.06
N ILE A 186 15.69 2.48 3.57
CA ILE A 186 14.74 1.53 2.96
C ILE A 186 13.32 2.13 2.94
N GLY A 187 12.88 2.69 4.07
CA GLY A 187 11.53 3.24 4.24
C GLY A 187 11.21 4.39 3.28
N LEU A 188 12.20 5.23 2.96
CA LEU A 188 12.02 6.38 2.06
C LEU A 188 12.41 6.07 0.61
N ILE A 189 13.45 5.28 0.37
CA ILE A 189 13.98 5.09 -0.99
C ILE A 189 13.21 4.05 -1.78
N VAL A 190 12.71 2.98 -1.16
CA VAL A 190 11.90 1.98 -1.87
C VAL A 190 10.68 2.60 -2.57
N PRO A 191 9.82 3.40 -1.89
CA PRO A 191 8.67 4.01 -2.56
C PRO A 191 9.08 5.05 -3.60
N VAL A 192 10.19 5.77 -3.39
CA VAL A 192 10.73 6.71 -4.38
C VAL A 192 11.27 6.00 -5.61
N LEU A 193 12.00 4.89 -5.44
CA LEU A 193 12.55 4.08 -6.52
C LEU A 193 11.42 3.45 -7.33
N TYR A 194 10.41 2.90 -6.65
CA TYR A 194 9.22 2.38 -7.32
C TYR A 194 8.46 3.47 -8.08
N SER A 195 8.26 4.65 -7.46
CA SER A 195 7.60 5.78 -8.12
C SER A 195 8.38 6.26 -9.34
N ALA A 196 9.71 6.37 -9.25
CA ALA A 196 10.55 6.76 -10.36
C ALA A 196 10.51 5.74 -11.51
N ALA A 197 10.61 4.45 -11.20
CA ALA A 197 10.51 3.37 -12.18
C ALA A 197 9.14 3.35 -12.86
N GLY A 198 8.06 3.43 -12.06
CA GLY A 198 6.68 3.46 -12.53
C GLY A 198 6.41 4.69 -13.40
N ILE A 199 6.79 5.90 -12.97
CA ILE A 199 6.60 7.14 -13.74
C ILE A 199 7.34 7.07 -15.08
N THR A 200 8.58 6.61 -15.09
CA THR A 200 9.40 6.50 -16.31
C THR A 200 8.71 5.62 -17.34
N ILE A 201 8.17 4.48 -16.91
CA ILE A 201 7.46 3.56 -17.81
C ILE A 201 6.10 4.13 -18.21
N CYS A 202 5.35 4.75 -17.29
CA CYS A 202 4.07 5.39 -17.62
C CYS A 202 4.22 6.48 -18.68
N ILE A 203 5.25 7.32 -18.58
CA ILE A 203 5.55 8.35 -19.58
C ILE A 203 5.90 7.71 -20.93
N THR A 204 6.74 6.67 -20.91
CA THR A 204 7.15 5.96 -22.13
C THR A 204 5.94 5.30 -22.81
N THR A 205 5.13 4.56 -22.04
CA THR A 205 3.87 3.94 -22.51
C THR A 205 2.90 4.98 -23.06
N GLY A 206 2.68 6.07 -22.33
CA GLY A 206 1.78 7.14 -22.75
C GLY A 206 2.25 7.85 -24.03
N SER A 207 3.56 8.05 -24.18
CA SER A 207 4.15 8.63 -25.41
C SER A 207 3.96 7.70 -26.61
N THR A 208 4.27 6.41 -26.45
CA THR A 208 4.10 5.39 -27.50
C THR A 208 2.63 5.22 -27.87
N TYR A 209 1.73 5.17 -26.89
CA TYR A 209 0.30 5.06 -27.12
C TYR A 209 -0.26 6.30 -27.84
N ARG A 210 0.16 7.50 -27.44
CA ARG A 210 -0.21 8.75 -28.12
C ARG A 210 0.27 8.79 -29.57
N ARG A 211 1.48 8.26 -29.84
CA ARG A 211 1.99 8.10 -31.21
C ARG A 211 1.14 7.12 -32.01
N ALA A 212 0.73 6.01 -31.40
CA ALA A 212 -0.15 5.02 -32.03
C ALA A 212 -1.52 5.62 -32.39
N VAL A 213 -2.14 6.37 -31.46
CA VAL A 213 -3.41 7.07 -31.70
C VAL A 213 -3.29 8.09 -32.84
N ARG A 214 -2.19 8.85 -32.89
CA ARG A 214 -1.94 9.81 -33.98
C ARG A 214 -1.82 9.10 -35.34
N ARG A 215 -1.06 8.01 -35.40
CA ARG A 215 -0.90 7.21 -36.62
C ARG A 215 -2.22 6.61 -37.08
N TRP A 216 -2.99 6.06 -36.15
CA TRP A 216 -4.32 5.53 -36.43
C TRP A 216 -5.25 6.60 -37.00
N ARG A 217 -5.29 7.81 -36.45
CA ARG A 217 -6.12 8.90 -36.99
C ARG A 217 -5.75 9.29 -38.42
N VAL A 218 -4.45 9.37 -38.72
CA VAL A 218 -3.97 9.68 -40.07
C VAL A 218 -4.33 8.56 -41.04
N TRP A 219 -4.15 7.32 -40.61
CA TRP A 219 -4.51 6.13 -41.39
C TRP A 219 -6.03 6.05 -41.62
N ASP A 220 -6.86 6.26 -40.60
CA ASP A 220 -8.32 6.16 -40.69
C ASP A 220 -8.90 7.24 -41.63
N ALA A 221 -8.35 8.46 -41.61
CA ALA A 221 -8.73 9.52 -42.55
C ALA A 221 -8.39 9.16 -44.01
N ARG A 222 -7.24 8.52 -44.24
CA ARG A 222 -6.85 8.03 -45.58
C ARG A 222 -7.70 6.85 -46.02
N ALA A 223 -7.99 5.93 -45.11
CA ALA A 223 -8.85 4.79 -45.36
C ALA A 223 -10.27 5.24 -45.69
N GLU A 224 -10.80 6.24 -45.00
CA GLU A 224 -12.11 6.84 -45.29
C GLU A 224 -12.15 7.46 -46.69
N PHE A 225 -11.12 8.21 -47.08
CA PHE A 225 -11.02 8.77 -48.43
C PHE A 225 -10.95 7.67 -49.51
N ALA A 226 -10.16 6.61 -49.26
CA ALA A 226 -10.06 5.47 -50.17
C ALA A 226 -11.41 4.75 -50.32
N SER A 227 -12.12 4.51 -49.22
CA SER A 227 -13.48 3.93 -49.19
C SER A 227 -14.46 4.74 -50.04
N GLN A 228 -14.49 6.07 -49.87
CA GLN A 228 -15.36 6.97 -50.61
C GLN A 228 -15.04 6.99 -52.12
N SER A 229 -13.76 6.85 -52.48
CA SER A 229 -13.31 6.79 -53.87
C SER A 229 -13.49 5.42 -54.55
N GLN A 230 -14.08 4.44 -53.84
CA GLN A 230 -14.17 3.04 -54.26
C GLN A 230 -12.82 2.42 -54.66
N GLN A 231 -11.72 2.99 -54.16
CA GLN A 231 -10.40 2.40 -54.30
C GLN A 231 -10.32 1.24 -53.30
N GLY A 232 -10.08 0.03 -53.82
CA GLY A 232 -9.85 -1.15 -53.00
C GLY A 232 -8.66 -0.97 -52.06
N LEU A 233 -8.49 -1.93 -51.15
CA LEU A 233 -7.42 -1.95 -50.16
C LEU A 233 -6.03 -2.04 -50.84
N SER A 234 -5.36 -0.90 -51.00
CA SER A 234 -4.00 -0.81 -51.54
C SER A 234 -2.98 -1.43 -50.58
N ASP A 235 -1.94 -2.08 -51.12
CA ASP A 235 -0.84 -2.64 -50.32
C ASP A 235 -0.15 -1.60 -49.42
N ALA A 236 -0.03 -0.35 -49.90
CA ALA A 236 0.52 0.74 -49.09
C ALA A 236 -0.34 1.03 -47.84
N LEU A 237 -1.66 0.94 -47.96
CA LEU A 237 -2.59 1.16 -46.84
C LEU A 237 -2.58 -0.01 -45.85
N LYS A 238 -2.31 -1.23 -46.34
CA LYS A 238 -2.08 -2.41 -45.49
C LYS A 238 -0.76 -2.29 -44.70
N ASP A 239 0.30 -1.81 -45.33
CA ASP A 239 1.59 -1.59 -44.66
C ASP A 239 1.49 -0.52 -43.56
N GLU A 240 0.76 0.58 -43.83
CA GLU A 240 0.47 1.60 -42.80
C GLU A 240 -0.38 1.03 -41.64
N ALA A 241 -1.38 0.19 -41.94
CA ALA A 241 -2.16 -0.50 -40.92
C ALA A 241 -1.30 -1.41 -40.04
N ALA A 242 -0.40 -2.20 -40.64
CA ALA A 242 0.53 -3.05 -39.91
C ALA A 242 1.42 -2.22 -38.97
N GLU A 243 1.87 -1.04 -39.40
CA GLU A 243 2.67 -0.14 -38.56
C GLU A 243 1.86 0.43 -37.37
N VAL A 244 0.60 0.80 -37.59
CA VAL A 244 -0.32 1.21 -36.51
C VAL A 244 -0.46 0.08 -35.50
N TRP A 245 -0.74 -1.14 -35.96
CA TRP A 245 -0.95 -2.28 -35.09
C TRP A 245 0.29 -2.62 -34.27
N LYS A 246 1.47 -2.60 -34.90
CA LYS A 246 2.75 -2.77 -34.21
C LYS A 246 2.95 -1.71 -33.11
N THR A 247 2.71 -0.43 -33.44
CA THR A 247 2.89 0.67 -32.47
C THR A 247 1.95 0.54 -31.26
N VAL A 248 0.70 0.11 -31.48
CA VAL A 248 -0.27 -0.17 -30.41
C VAL A 248 0.21 -1.35 -29.55
N THR A 249 0.68 -2.41 -30.19
CA THR A 249 1.18 -3.62 -29.52
C THR A 249 2.40 -3.32 -28.66
N ASP A 250 3.32 -2.49 -29.14
CA ASP A 250 4.49 -2.02 -28.37
C ASP A 250 4.08 -1.25 -27.11
N ALA A 251 3.01 -0.43 -27.18
CA ALA A 251 2.47 0.25 -26.01
C ALA A 251 1.85 -0.73 -24.98
N TRP A 252 1.14 -1.76 -25.45
CA TRP A 252 0.63 -2.82 -24.58
C TRP A 252 1.74 -3.65 -23.94
N TRP A 253 2.81 -3.92 -24.68
CA TRP A 253 4.00 -4.57 -24.14
C TRP A 253 4.63 -3.75 -22.99
N LEU A 254 4.83 -2.45 -23.18
CA LEU A 254 5.35 -1.57 -22.12
C LEU A 254 4.42 -1.54 -20.89
N THR A 255 3.12 -1.62 -21.11
CA THR A 255 2.12 -1.75 -20.03
C THR A 255 2.35 -3.04 -19.24
N SER A 256 2.63 -4.16 -19.92
CA SER A 256 2.94 -5.43 -19.27
C SER A 256 4.24 -5.39 -18.47
N VAL A 257 5.27 -4.68 -18.96
CA VAL A 257 6.50 -4.44 -18.19
C VAL A 257 6.20 -3.65 -16.92
N ASN A 258 5.31 -2.66 -16.98
CA ASN A 258 4.86 -1.93 -15.80
C ASN A 258 4.16 -2.86 -14.78
N TRP A 259 3.30 -3.76 -15.26
CA TRP A 259 2.65 -4.78 -14.42
C TRP A 259 3.66 -5.72 -13.77
N LEU A 260 4.67 -6.17 -14.51
CA LEU A 260 5.73 -7.03 -13.99
C LEU A 260 6.49 -6.33 -12.85
N ILE A 261 6.84 -5.06 -13.03
CA ILE A 261 7.51 -4.26 -12.00
C ILE A 261 6.62 -4.11 -10.77
N LEU A 262 5.34 -3.78 -10.95
CA LEU A 262 4.39 -3.72 -9.83
C LEU A 262 4.32 -5.06 -9.09
N VAL A 263 4.28 -6.19 -9.79
CA VAL A 263 4.25 -7.52 -9.18
C VAL A 263 5.54 -7.80 -8.39
N LEU A 264 6.71 -7.51 -8.95
CA LEU A 264 8.00 -7.69 -8.26
C LEU A 264 8.09 -6.87 -6.97
N PHE A 265 7.67 -5.60 -7.02
CA PHE A 265 7.63 -4.74 -5.84
C PHE A 265 6.58 -5.17 -4.83
N ASN A 266 5.40 -5.61 -5.26
CA ASN A 266 4.37 -6.16 -4.38
C ASN A 266 4.83 -7.44 -3.67
N TRP A 267 5.54 -8.33 -4.36
CA TRP A 267 6.13 -9.52 -3.73
C TRP A 267 7.21 -9.16 -2.72
N THR A 268 8.10 -8.22 -3.08
CA THR A 268 9.12 -7.71 -2.16
C THR A 268 8.48 -7.09 -0.91
N PHE A 269 7.42 -6.30 -1.11
CA PHE A 269 6.61 -5.71 -0.05
C PHE A 269 5.91 -6.77 0.80
N LEU A 270 5.33 -7.80 0.19
CA LEU A 270 4.67 -8.90 0.90
C LEU A 270 5.67 -9.66 1.79
N VAL A 271 6.84 -10.01 1.26
CA VAL A 271 7.90 -10.66 2.03
C VAL A 271 8.32 -9.77 3.21
N PHE A 272 8.55 -8.47 2.94
CA PHE A 272 8.87 -7.51 4.00
C PHE A 272 7.76 -7.42 5.05
N TYR A 273 6.49 -7.37 4.63
CA TYR A 273 5.33 -7.26 5.50
C TYR A 273 5.14 -8.52 6.36
N VAL A 274 5.31 -9.71 5.78
CA VAL A 274 5.24 -10.98 6.49
C VAL A 274 6.35 -11.10 7.54
N LEU A 275 7.58 -10.73 7.19
CA LEU A 275 8.71 -10.75 8.13
C LEU A 275 8.49 -9.75 9.27
N CYS A 276 8.04 -8.53 8.94
CA CYS A 276 7.75 -7.48 9.93
C CYS A 276 6.57 -7.86 10.84
N GLY A 277 5.48 -8.36 10.26
CA GLY A 277 4.29 -8.80 10.97
C GLY A 277 4.57 -10.01 11.86
N GLY A 278 5.31 -11.00 11.37
CA GLY A 278 5.74 -12.15 12.16
C GLY A 278 6.60 -11.73 13.36
N PHE A 279 7.54 -10.81 13.16
CA PHE A 279 8.36 -10.26 14.24
C PHE A 279 7.53 -9.50 15.29
N LEU A 280 6.51 -8.75 14.83
CA LEU A 280 5.59 -8.03 15.70
C LEU A 280 4.77 -9.01 16.55
N ILE A 281 4.15 -10.01 15.93
CA ILE A 281 3.35 -11.02 16.62
C ILE A 281 4.20 -11.76 17.66
N TYR A 282 5.42 -12.18 17.29
CA TYR A 282 6.35 -12.82 18.21
C TYR A 282 6.72 -11.90 19.40
N THR A 283 6.92 -10.62 19.13
CA THR A 283 7.22 -9.62 20.17
C THR A 283 6.06 -9.44 21.13
N ILE A 284 4.83 -9.33 20.63
CA ILE A 284 3.67 -9.16 21.51
C ILE A 284 3.39 -10.45 22.28
N TYR A 285 3.54 -11.62 21.63
CA TYR A 285 3.36 -12.91 22.28
C TYR A 285 4.37 -13.12 23.43
N SER A 286 5.64 -12.79 23.20
CA SER A 286 6.66 -12.84 24.25
C SER A 286 6.40 -11.85 25.39
N GLN A 287 5.87 -10.65 25.09
CA GLN A 287 5.43 -9.69 26.12
C GLN A 287 4.21 -10.20 26.91
N LEU A 288 3.26 -10.89 26.27
CA LEU A 288 2.10 -11.50 26.93
C LEU A 288 2.51 -12.66 27.85
N GLN A 289 3.41 -13.53 27.39
CA GLN A 289 3.90 -14.66 28.20
C GLN A 289 4.76 -14.22 29.40
N SER A 290 5.45 -13.08 29.28
CA SER A 290 6.28 -12.53 30.35
C SER A 290 5.51 -11.67 31.35
N MET A 291 4.25 -11.32 31.07
CA MET A 291 3.36 -10.75 32.09
C MET A 291 2.94 -11.88 33.04
N PRO A 292 3.33 -11.86 34.32
CA PRO A 292 2.84 -12.83 35.27
C PRO A 292 1.30 -12.76 35.27
N PRO A 293 0.59 -13.91 35.31
CA PRO A 293 -0.85 -13.90 35.48
C PRO A 293 -1.11 -13.01 36.68
N SER A 294 -1.93 -11.95 36.51
CA SER A 294 -2.31 -11.07 37.59
C SER A 294 -2.95 -11.93 38.66
N ALA A 295 -2.13 -12.39 39.62
CA ALA A 295 -2.57 -13.15 40.75
C ALA A 295 -3.64 -12.29 41.40
N LYS A 296 -4.78 -12.93 41.70
CA LYS A 296 -5.87 -12.39 42.50
C LYS A 296 -5.31 -11.79 43.78
N SER A 297 -4.87 -10.55 43.72
CA SER A 297 -4.45 -9.70 44.84
C SER A 297 -5.64 -8.84 45.29
N GLU A 298 -6.85 -9.42 45.23
CA GLU A 298 -8.05 -8.93 45.87
C GLU A 298 -8.50 -10.05 46.80
N GLY A 299 -7.96 -10.07 48.02
CA GLY A 299 -8.35 -11.08 49.01
C GLY A 299 -7.39 -11.32 50.17
N LYS A 300 -6.57 -10.35 50.61
CA LYS A 300 -5.95 -10.36 51.96
C LYS A 300 -5.32 -9.02 52.30
N SER A 301 -6.16 -8.05 52.64
CA SER A 301 -5.82 -6.86 53.44
C SER A 301 -7.17 -6.40 54.00
N SER A 302 -7.55 -6.64 55.25
CA SER A 302 -6.81 -6.34 56.47
C SER A 302 -7.24 -7.27 57.61
N ALA A 303 -6.27 -7.93 58.26
CA ALA A 303 -6.39 -8.30 59.66
C ALA A 303 -5.14 -7.75 60.34
N ALA A 304 -5.36 -6.90 61.34
CA ALA A 304 -4.34 -6.14 62.07
C ALA A 304 -3.32 -7.08 62.76
N PRO A 305 -2.05 -6.66 62.92
CA PRO A 305 -1.11 -7.41 63.74
C PRO A 305 -1.38 -7.16 65.23
N PRO A 306 -1.42 -8.19 66.10
CA PRO A 306 -1.19 -8.02 67.51
C PRO A 306 0.33 -8.00 67.79
N ASN A 307 0.71 -7.17 68.75
CA ASN A 307 2.05 -7.04 69.29
C ASN A 307 2.61 -8.38 69.83
N GLY A 308 3.91 -8.62 69.64
CA GLY A 308 4.69 -9.49 70.54
C GLY A 308 5.77 -10.36 69.88
N ALA A 309 7.03 -9.97 70.16
CA ALA A 309 8.24 -10.77 70.42
C ALA A 309 8.71 -11.90 69.47
N ASP A 310 9.99 -11.77 69.08
CA ASP A 310 11.07 -12.76 68.89
C ASP A 310 10.72 -14.21 68.53
N ASP A 311 11.18 -14.67 67.36
CA ASP A 311 12.36 -15.56 67.25
C ASP A 311 12.61 -15.98 65.79
N ASP A 312 13.87 -16.34 65.54
CA ASP A 312 14.49 -16.77 64.31
C ASP A 312 13.72 -17.81 63.47
N VAL A 313 13.84 -17.68 62.14
CA VAL A 313 14.25 -18.73 61.17
C VAL A 313 14.01 -18.16 59.77
N VAL A 314 15.11 -17.72 59.15
CA VAL A 314 15.17 -17.33 57.74
C VAL A 314 15.08 -18.60 56.89
N ALA A 315 13.87 -18.96 56.48
CA ALA A 315 13.65 -19.93 55.41
C ALA A 315 13.88 -19.23 54.06
N GLU A 316 15.14 -19.20 53.63
CA GLU A 316 15.56 -18.78 52.30
C GLU A 316 14.97 -19.75 51.25
N LEU A 317 13.88 -19.35 50.60
CA LEU A 317 13.34 -20.10 49.45
C LEU A 317 14.25 -19.92 48.23
N PRO A 318 14.37 -20.93 47.35
CA PRO A 318 15.44 -21.00 46.36
C PRO A 318 15.28 -19.92 45.29
N ARG A 319 16.25 -19.02 45.26
CA ARG A 319 16.40 -17.92 44.29
C ARG A 319 16.88 -18.46 42.93
N TRP A 320 16.15 -19.39 42.33
CA TRP A 320 16.49 -19.89 40.99
C TRP A 320 15.87 -19.00 39.91
N ASN A 321 16.72 -18.07 39.43
CA ASN A 321 16.84 -17.73 38.02
C ASN A 321 15.69 -16.97 37.32
N ASP A 322 15.32 -15.79 37.85
CA ASP A 322 14.34 -14.89 37.22
C ASP A 322 14.90 -13.48 36.91
N SER A 323 16.19 -13.21 37.17
CA SER A 323 16.79 -11.88 37.00
C SER A 323 16.85 -11.43 35.53
N SER A 324 17.06 -12.34 34.59
CA SER A 324 17.04 -12.05 33.14
C SER A 324 15.64 -11.67 32.65
N LYS A 325 14.60 -12.37 33.12
CA LYS A 325 13.20 -12.08 32.76
C LYS A 325 12.69 -10.81 33.44
N LYS A 326 13.01 -10.60 34.73
CA LYS A 326 12.71 -9.34 35.43
C LYS A 326 13.41 -8.15 34.79
N HIS A 327 14.70 -8.29 34.44
CA HIS A 327 15.43 -7.21 33.79
C HIS A 327 14.87 -6.87 32.41
N ASN A 328 14.52 -7.87 31.59
CA ASN A 328 13.89 -7.62 30.29
C ASN A 328 12.50 -6.99 30.41
N ASN A 329 11.71 -7.38 31.42
CA ASN A 329 10.41 -6.76 31.71
C ASN A 329 10.55 -5.33 32.22
N GLU A 330 11.50 -5.05 33.11
CA GLU A 330 11.80 -3.70 33.58
C GLU A 330 12.33 -2.80 32.45
N VAL A 331 13.15 -3.34 31.56
CA VAL A 331 13.64 -2.63 30.37
C VAL A 331 12.50 -2.34 29.39
N ALA A 332 11.57 -3.28 29.18
CA ALA A 332 10.39 -3.07 28.34
C ALA A 332 9.40 -2.06 28.97
N LEU A 333 9.22 -2.11 30.29
CA LEU A 333 8.40 -1.14 31.05
C LEU A 333 8.99 0.25 30.99
N ARG A 334 10.29 0.40 31.28
CA ARG A 334 11.01 1.67 31.14
C ARG A 334 11.00 2.15 29.69
N ALA A 335 11.14 1.27 28.71
CA ALA A 335 11.05 1.65 27.30
C ALA A 335 9.67 2.19 26.94
N ALA A 336 8.59 1.57 27.42
CA ALA A 336 7.23 2.04 27.20
C ALA A 336 6.94 3.38 27.91
N ASP A 337 7.42 3.56 29.14
CA ASP A 337 7.28 4.82 29.88
C ASP A 337 8.10 5.95 29.26
N ILE A 338 9.33 5.65 28.80
CA ILE A 338 10.18 6.58 28.04
C ILE A 338 9.51 6.93 26.71
N GLU A 339 8.91 5.96 26.02
CA GLU A 339 8.21 6.18 24.75
C GLU A 339 6.94 7.01 24.94
N MET A 340 6.20 6.79 26.05
CA MET A 340 5.05 7.59 26.44
C MET A 340 5.47 9.03 26.81
N THR A 341 6.57 9.18 27.54
CA THR A 341 7.12 10.49 27.93
C THR A 341 7.69 11.22 26.72
N ARG A 342 8.32 10.52 25.77
CA ARG A 342 8.80 11.08 24.49
C ARG A 342 7.67 11.38 23.52
N ALA A 343 6.58 10.63 23.56
CA ALA A 343 5.35 11.00 22.86
C ALA A 343 4.76 12.27 23.47
N GLN A 344 4.78 12.41 24.79
CA GLN A 344 4.33 13.65 25.46
C GLN A 344 5.27 14.84 25.23
N ALA A 345 6.58 14.61 25.17
CA ALA A 345 7.61 15.64 24.96
C ALA A 345 7.88 15.96 23.47
N SER A 346 7.29 15.18 22.57
CA SER A 346 7.41 15.42 21.13
C SER A 346 6.64 16.69 20.78
N VAL A 347 7.35 17.67 20.20
CA VAL A 347 6.87 18.99 19.74
C VAL A 347 5.58 18.91 18.88
N PHE A 348 5.32 17.76 18.29
CA PHE A 348 4.22 17.53 17.35
C PHE A 348 2.90 17.03 17.97
N PHE A 349 2.87 16.64 19.25
CA PHE A 349 1.59 16.35 19.90
C PHE A 349 1.06 17.64 20.50
N PRO A 350 -0.23 17.98 20.30
CA PRO A 350 -0.86 18.90 21.24
C PRO A 350 -0.65 18.29 22.63
N PRO A 351 -0.17 19.06 23.63
CA PRO A 351 -0.04 18.55 24.99
C PRO A 351 -1.39 17.91 25.32
N LEU A 352 -1.42 16.59 25.55
CA LEU A 352 -2.63 15.89 25.95
C LEU A 352 -3.15 16.70 27.12
N ALA A 353 -4.25 17.44 26.87
CA ALA A 353 -4.63 18.60 27.66
C ALA A 353 -4.32 18.34 29.12
N ASN A 354 -3.43 19.16 29.71
CA ASN A 354 -2.98 19.09 31.09
C ASN A 354 -4.14 18.67 31.98
N ARG A 355 -4.31 17.35 32.17
CA ARG A 355 -5.35 16.82 33.04
C ARG A 355 -4.67 16.80 34.38
N GLU A 356 -4.54 17.99 34.96
CA GLU A 356 -3.95 18.32 36.26
C GLU A 356 -4.54 17.53 37.43
N ASN A 357 -5.44 16.57 37.19
CA ASN A 357 -6.08 15.72 38.18
C ASN A 357 -5.79 14.22 38.04
N ARG A 358 -4.66 13.80 37.45
CA ARG A 358 -4.18 12.41 37.60
C ARG A 358 -3.14 12.31 38.70
N LYS A 359 -3.60 12.38 39.96
CA LYS A 359 -2.95 11.65 41.05
C LYS A 359 -2.83 10.19 40.62
N SER A 360 -1.61 9.74 40.35
CA SER A 360 -1.16 8.34 40.22
C SER A 360 -2.27 7.29 40.01
N ALA A 361 -3.04 7.40 38.93
CA ALA A 361 -3.89 6.30 38.52
C ALA A 361 -2.94 5.32 37.84
N SER A 362 -2.47 4.32 38.60
CA SER A 362 -1.94 3.10 38.01
C SER A 362 -2.93 2.73 36.90
N MET A 363 -2.46 2.76 35.66
CA MET A 363 -3.30 2.35 34.55
C MET A 363 -3.57 0.88 34.82
N ASN A 364 -4.75 0.60 35.38
CA ASN A 364 -5.11 -0.69 35.95
C ASN A 364 -4.69 -1.76 34.94
N SER A 365 -3.92 -2.77 35.33
CA SER A 365 -3.30 -3.73 34.39
C SER A 365 -4.32 -4.30 33.40
N LYS A 366 -5.58 -4.41 33.85
CA LYS A 366 -6.79 -4.75 33.10
C LYS A 366 -7.09 -3.82 31.90
N CYS A 367 -6.89 -2.51 32.01
CA CYS A 367 -7.09 -1.56 30.91
C CYS A 367 -5.99 -1.69 29.85
N ARG A 368 -4.74 -1.90 30.29
CA ARG A 368 -3.60 -2.12 29.38
C ARG A 368 -3.70 -3.44 28.63
N THR A 369 -4.12 -4.53 29.28
CA THR A 369 -4.37 -5.82 28.61
C THR A 369 -5.52 -5.73 27.62
N ARG A 370 -6.59 -4.98 27.92
CA ARG A 370 -7.66 -4.72 26.94
C ARG A 370 -7.19 -3.94 25.72
N MET A 371 -6.37 -2.91 25.90
CA MET A 371 -5.82 -2.14 24.77
C MET A 371 -4.87 -2.99 23.92
N LEU A 372 -3.98 -3.76 24.55
CA LEU A 372 -3.06 -4.67 23.83
C LEU A 372 -3.82 -5.80 23.12
N SER A 373 -4.84 -6.37 23.77
CA SER A 373 -5.70 -7.39 23.16
C SER A 373 -6.47 -6.82 21.97
N SER A 374 -7.05 -5.62 22.08
CA SER A 374 -7.74 -4.96 20.96
C SER A 374 -6.79 -4.62 19.82
N ALA A 375 -5.58 -4.13 20.11
CA ALA A 375 -4.55 -3.89 19.10
C ALA A 375 -4.14 -5.19 18.40
N LEU A 376 -3.96 -6.29 19.15
CA LEU A 376 -3.60 -7.59 18.60
C LEU A 376 -4.73 -8.15 17.73
N THR A 377 -6.00 -8.01 18.13
CA THR A 377 -7.14 -8.42 17.29
C THR A 377 -7.20 -7.61 16.00
N ASN A 378 -6.99 -6.28 16.07
CA ASN A 378 -6.98 -5.43 14.88
C ASN A 378 -5.80 -5.77 13.96
N ILE A 379 -4.60 -5.97 14.51
CA ILE A 379 -3.41 -6.36 13.74
C ILE A 379 -3.62 -7.74 13.10
N SER A 380 -4.13 -8.71 13.85
CA SER A 380 -4.42 -10.05 13.33
C SER A 380 -5.50 -10.03 12.26
N LEU A 381 -6.57 -9.24 12.42
CA LEU A 381 -7.60 -9.06 11.39
C LEU A 381 -7.03 -8.43 10.12
N ILE A 382 -6.21 -7.37 10.26
CA ILE A 382 -5.54 -6.74 9.12
C ILE A 382 -4.60 -7.74 8.44
N TYR A 383 -3.82 -8.50 9.21
CA TYR A 383 -2.88 -9.49 8.68
C TYR A 383 -3.58 -10.66 7.99
N ILE A 384 -4.68 -11.16 8.55
CA ILE A 384 -5.53 -12.20 7.96
C ILE A 384 -6.20 -11.68 6.68
N ALA A 385 -6.75 -10.47 6.69
CA ALA A 385 -7.38 -9.86 5.52
C ALA A 385 -6.39 -9.66 4.37
N ILE A 386 -5.16 -9.21 4.67
CA ILE A 386 -4.09 -9.07 3.68
C ILE A 386 -3.64 -10.45 3.17
N SER A 387 -3.45 -11.42 4.08
CA SER A 387 -3.01 -12.78 3.71
C SER A 387 -4.05 -13.52 2.86
N LEU A 388 -5.33 -13.42 3.21
CA LEU A 388 -6.45 -13.95 2.41
C LEU A 388 -6.58 -13.22 1.07
N GLY A 389 -6.40 -11.90 1.05
CA GLY A 389 -6.40 -11.11 -0.19
C GLY A 389 -5.25 -11.47 -1.14
N CYS A 390 -4.10 -11.88 -0.61
CA CYS A 390 -2.95 -12.35 -1.40
C CYS A 390 -3.07 -13.82 -1.86
N LEU A 391 -3.81 -14.67 -1.13
CA LEU A 391 -4.03 -16.08 -1.48
C LEU A 391 -5.27 -16.31 -2.35
N GLY A 392 -6.19 -15.34 -2.39
CA GLY A 392 -7.49 -15.46 -3.06
C GLY A 392 -7.54 -15.01 -4.53
N LYS A 393 -6.41 -14.96 -5.25
CA LYS A 393 -6.37 -14.69 -6.69
C LYS A 393 -5.71 -15.81 -7.46
#